data_AF-A0A3A9AFI0-F1
#
_entry.id   AF-A0A3A9AFI0-F1
#
_cell.length_a   1.000
_cell.length_b   1.000
_cell.length_c   1.000
_cell.angle_alpha   90.00
_cell.angle_beta   90.00
_cell.angle_gamma   90.00
#
_symmetry.space_group_name_H-M   'P 1'
#
loop_
_entity.id
_entity.type
_entity.pdbx_description
1 polymer ?
#
loop_
_entity_poly.entity_id
_entity_poly.type
_entity_poly.pdbx_seq_one_letter_code
_entity_poly.pdbx_strand_id
1 'polypeptide(L)'
;MSAAIIFDQSKLKAYDGLIRLCEYAGQPEEWGSRLWSELLMDGQLYDAFVHYLEHHELPELPKCAGYSLTDCYVWQMERDNLRRDTGKNTAGCNKEGMVLHAFMTMAQMKRAPEEYIRKFTDGRGMDQTM
;
A
#
# COMPACT_ATOMS: atom_id res chain seq x y z
N MET A 1 6.73 19.74 -33.87
CA MET A 1 5.83 18.74 -33.25
C MET A 1 6.69 17.57 -32.81
N SER A 2 7.10 17.58 -31.54
CA SER A 2 8.01 16.58 -30.96
C SER A 2 7.27 15.87 -29.84
N ALA A 3 6.24 15.11 -30.21
CA ALA A 3 5.34 14.43 -29.29
C ALA A 3 5.83 12.98 -29.07
N ALA A 4 5.79 12.53 -27.81
CA ALA A 4 5.89 11.13 -27.37
C ALA A 4 7.27 10.48 -27.05
N ILE A 5 8.36 11.23 -26.84
CA ILE A 5 9.64 10.69 -26.29
C ILE A 5 10.06 11.39 -24.99
N ILE A 6 9.09 11.94 -24.26
CA ILE A 6 9.25 12.21 -22.83
C ILE A 6 8.34 11.19 -22.15
N PHE A 7 8.74 9.91 -22.20
CA PHE A 7 8.30 9.01 -21.14
C PHE A 7 8.81 9.66 -19.86
N ASP A 8 7.87 10.20 -19.09
CA ASP A 8 8.11 11.03 -17.91
C ASP A 8 9.18 10.36 -17.04
N GLN A 9 10.40 10.90 -17.01
CA GLN A 9 11.51 10.30 -16.28
C GLN A 9 11.14 10.02 -14.82
N SER A 10 10.19 10.79 -14.29
CA SER A 10 9.56 10.61 -12.99
C SER A 10 8.86 9.25 -12.85
N LYS A 11 8.11 8.81 -13.87
CA LYS A 11 7.41 7.51 -13.87
C LYS A 11 8.39 6.35 -13.95
N LEU A 12 9.46 6.48 -14.73
CA LEU A 12 10.51 5.45 -14.79
C LEU A 12 11.21 5.32 -13.43
N LYS A 13 11.54 6.44 -12.78
CA LYS A 13 12.12 6.44 -11.43
C LYS A 13 11.17 5.82 -10.39
N ALA A 14 9.88 6.16 -10.46
CA ALA A 14 8.88 5.61 -9.56
C ALA A 14 8.71 4.10 -9.76
N TYR A 15 8.69 3.63 -11.02
CA TYR A 15 8.65 2.22 -11.34
C TYR A 15 9.90 1.47 -10.85
N ASP A 16 11.09 2.00 -11.11
CA ASP A 16 12.35 1.42 -10.60
C ASP A 16 12.36 1.36 -9.07
N GLY A 17 11.85 2.40 -8.40
CA GLY A 17 11.67 2.44 -6.95
C GLY A 17 10.73 1.35 -6.46
N LEU A 18 9.59 1.17 -7.12
CA LEU A 18 8.64 0.10 -6.82
C LEU A 18 9.28 -1.29 -6.96
N ILE A 19 9.99 -1.56 -8.06
CA ILE A 19 10.63 -2.86 -8.27
C ILE A 19 11.63 -3.16 -7.16
N ARG A 20 12.49 -2.20 -6.79
CA ARG A 20 13.45 -2.37 -5.68
C ARG A 20 12.77 -2.64 -4.35
N LEU A 21 11.67 -1.94 -4.05
CA LEU A 21 10.89 -2.18 -2.84
C LEU A 21 10.23 -3.57 -2.86
N CYS A 22 9.70 -4.00 -4.00
CA CYS A 22 9.14 -5.34 -4.17
C CYS A 22 10.20 -6.43 -3.97
N GLU A 23 11.38 -6.28 -4.56
CA GLU A 23 12.51 -7.20 -4.39
C GLU A 23 12.96 -7.27 -2.93
N TYR A 24 13.16 -6.11 -2.28
CA TYR A 24 13.51 -6.04 -0.86
C TYR A 24 12.44 -6.71 0.01
N ALA A 25 11.17 -6.50 -0.33
CA ALA A 25 10.06 -7.07 0.39
C ALA A 25 9.75 -8.55 0.04
N GLY A 26 10.51 -9.15 -0.88
CA GLY A 26 10.28 -10.52 -1.36
C GLY A 26 8.94 -10.71 -2.07
N GLN A 27 8.38 -9.65 -2.66
CA GLN A 27 7.14 -9.71 -3.45
C GLN A 27 7.43 -10.19 -4.88
N PRO A 28 6.56 -11.04 -5.46
CA PRO A 28 6.74 -11.48 -6.84
C PRO A 28 6.49 -10.33 -7.83
N GLU A 29 7.14 -10.40 -9.00
CA GLU A 29 7.06 -9.38 -10.06
C GLU A 29 5.63 -9.11 -10.53
N GLU A 30 4.79 -10.15 -10.63
CA GLU A 30 3.38 -10.03 -10.99
C GLU A 30 2.60 -9.17 -9.98
N TRP A 31 2.96 -9.27 -8.70
CA TRP A 31 2.34 -8.47 -7.65
C TRP A 31 2.76 -7.00 -7.74
N GLY A 32 4.05 -6.74 -7.98
CA GLY A 32 4.55 -5.39 -8.23
C GLY A 32 3.93 -4.75 -9.48
N SER A 33 3.80 -5.52 -10.56
CA SER A 33 3.15 -5.08 -11.80
C SER A 33 1.68 -4.73 -11.59
N ARG A 34 0.98 -5.51 -10.77
CA ARG A 34 -0.39 -5.19 -10.36
C ARG A 34 -0.45 -3.89 -9.59
N LEU A 35 0.42 -3.70 -8.59
CA LEU A 35 0.46 -2.46 -7.81
C LEU A 35 0.74 -1.25 -8.71
N TRP A 36 1.69 -1.38 -9.63
CA TRP A 36 1.99 -0.33 -10.60
C TRP A 36 0.78 0.07 -11.44
N SER A 37 0.01 -0.91 -11.93
CA SER A 37 -1.22 -0.65 -12.66
C SER A 37 -2.24 0.13 -11.81
N GLU A 38 -2.43 -0.27 -10.54
CA GLU A 38 -3.30 0.44 -9.60
C GLU A 38 -2.86 1.88 -9.36
N LEU A 39 -1.55 2.12 -9.20
CA LEU A 39 -0.99 3.46 -9.05
C LEU A 39 -1.28 4.32 -10.28
N LEU A 40 -1.05 3.79 -11.49
CA LEU A 40 -1.29 4.54 -12.73
C LEU A 40 -2.77 4.84 -12.98
N MET A 41 -3.69 4.04 -12.44
CA MET A 41 -5.14 4.27 -12.54
C MET A 41 -5.65 5.34 -11.57
N ASP A 42 -4.89 5.64 -10.51
CA ASP A 42 -5.28 6.60 -9.47
C ASP A 42 -4.17 7.62 -9.22
N GLY A 43 -4.31 8.80 -9.82
CA GLY A 43 -3.31 9.87 -9.72
C GLY A 43 -2.97 10.27 -8.29
N GLN A 44 -3.94 10.28 -7.37
CA GLN A 44 -3.64 10.62 -5.96
C GLN A 44 -2.83 9.52 -5.28
N LEU A 45 -3.10 8.27 -5.62
CA LEU A 45 -2.32 7.15 -5.08
C LEU A 45 -0.90 7.12 -5.66
N TYR A 46 -0.75 7.45 -6.94
CA TYR A 46 0.55 7.64 -7.58
C TYR A 46 1.34 8.78 -6.92
N ASP A 47 0.74 9.95 -6.75
CA ASP A 47 1.40 11.11 -6.12
C ASP A 47 1.82 10.77 -4.68
N ALA A 48 0.97 10.05 -3.95
CA ALA A 48 1.30 9.57 -2.62
C ALA A 48 2.47 8.57 -2.62
N PHE A 49 2.55 7.71 -3.62
CA PHE A 49 3.66 6.77 -3.76
C PHE A 49 4.98 7.47 -4.12
N VAL A 50 4.94 8.47 -5.00
CA VAL A 50 6.11 9.31 -5.29
C VAL A 50 6.59 10.04 -4.03
N HIS A 51 5.66 10.62 -3.26
CA HIS A 51 5.98 11.26 -1.99
C HIS A 51 6.64 10.28 -1.00
N TYR A 52 6.13 9.04 -0.93
CA TYR A 52 6.74 7.99 -0.11
C TYR A 52 8.16 7.65 -0.56
N LEU A 53 8.43 7.57 -1.86
CA LEU A 53 9.78 7.31 -2.38
C LEU A 53 10.77 8.44 -2.05
N GLU A 54 10.29 9.69 -1.95
CA GLU A 54 11.13 10.86 -1.68
C GLU A 54 11.36 11.11 -0.19
N HIS A 55 10.33 10.90 0.64
CA HIS A 55 10.33 11.29 2.05
C HIS A 55 10.29 10.11 3.03
N HIS A 56 9.99 8.90 2.56
CA HIS A 56 9.71 7.73 3.40
C HIS A 56 8.58 7.95 4.43
N GLU A 57 7.62 8.81 4.08
CA GLU A 57 6.46 9.15 4.89
C GLU A 57 5.17 8.82 4.13
N LEU A 58 4.14 8.38 4.86
CA LEU A 58 2.80 8.15 4.30
C LEU A 58 2.02 9.47 4.33
N PRO A 59 1.65 10.04 3.17
CA PRO A 59 0.90 11.28 3.13
C PRO A 59 -0.53 11.09 3.63
N GLU A 60 -1.15 12.20 4.05
CA GLU A 60 -2.51 12.20 4.58
C GLU A 60 -3.57 11.84 3.50
N LEU A 61 -3.29 12.15 2.24
CA LEU A 61 -4.07 11.74 1.08
C LEU A 61 -3.31 10.68 0.30
N PRO A 62 -4.00 9.72 -0.36
CA PRO A 62 -5.45 9.63 -0.49
C PRO A 62 -6.15 9.05 0.74
N LYS A 63 -7.45 9.36 0.85
CA LYS A 63 -8.38 8.74 1.82
C LYS A 63 -9.54 8.05 1.10
N CYS A 64 -10.05 6.99 1.70
CA CYS A 64 -11.27 6.32 1.27
C CYS A 64 -12.15 6.03 2.49
N ALA A 65 -13.42 6.43 2.44
CA ALA A 65 -14.38 6.22 3.53
C ALA A 65 -13.87 6.65 4.93
N GLY A 66 -13.07 7.72 5.00
CA GLY A 66 -12.48 8.21 6.24
C GLY A 66 -11.15 7.56 6.65
N TYR A 67 -10.73 6.49 5.98
CA TYR A 67 -9.46 5.81 6.22
C TYR A 67 -8.35 6.34 5.31
N SER A 68 -7.15 6.50 5.87
CA SER A 68 -5.92 6.95 5.22
C SER A 68 -4.98 5.79 4.89
N LEU A 69 -3.90 6.07 4.15
CA LEU A 69 -2.82 5.11 3.95
C LEU A 69 -2.19 4.64 5.27
N THR A 70 -2.10 5.53 6.26
CA THR A 70 -1.63 5.19 7.61
C THR A 70 -2.54 4.18 8.28
N ASP A 71 -3.87 4.35 8.17
CA ASP A 71 -4.82 3.36 8.71
C ASP A 71 -4.65 2.01 8.00
N CYS A 72 -4.48 2.01 6.68
CA CYS A 72 -4.18 0.79 5.93
C CYS A 72 -2.88 0.13 6.40
N TYR A 73 -1.84 0.91 6.68
CA TYR A 73 -0.57 0.41 7.20
C TYR A 73 -0.70 -0.18 8.60
N VAL A 74 -1.42 0.49 9.52
CA VAL A 74 -1.68 -0.02 10.88
C VAL A 74 -2.45 -1.34 10.81
N TRP A 75 -3.44 -1.44 9.94
CA TRP A 75 -4.17 -2.69 9.73
C TRP A 75 -3.28 -3.83 9.20
N GLN A 76 -2.34 -3.54 8.31
CA GLN A 76 -1.34 -4.54 7.87
C GLN A 76 -0.40 -4.96 9.00
N MET A 77 0.00 -4.02 9.86
CA MET A 77 0.82 -4.29 11.04
C MET A 77 0.11 -5.19 12.05
N GLU A 78 -1.17 -4.93 12.34
CA GLU A 78 -1.99 -5.79 13.21
C GLU A 78 -2.07 -7.22 12.67
N ARG A 79 -2.27 -7.37 11.35
CA ARG A 79 -2.27 -8.69 10.70
C ARG A 79 -0.91 -9.39 10.75
N ASP A 80 0.20 -8.66 10.58
CA ASP A 80 1.53 -9.25 10.71
C ASP A 80 1.80 -9.69 12.17
N ASN A 81 1.39 -8.88 13.15
CA ASN A 81 1.52 -9.21 14.57
C ASN A 81 0.72 -10.47 14.94
N LEU A 82 -0.54 -10.58 14.51
CA LEU A 82 -1.35 -11.79 14.71
C LEU A 82 -0.72 -13.04 14.08
N ARG A 83 -0.09 -12.88 12.90
CA ARG A 83 0.65 -13.97 12.22
C ARG A 83 1.93 -14.37 12.96
N ARG A 84 2.57 -13.43 13.67
CA ARG A 84 3.75 -13.69 14.52
C ARG A 84 3.35 -14.38 15.82
N ASP A 85 2.30 -13.93 16.48
CA ASP A 85 1.81 -14.49 17.74
C ASP A 85 1.35 -15.96 17.60
N THR A 86 0.93 -16.35 16.39
CA THR A 86 0.60 -17.76 16.04
C THR A 86 1.81 -18.64 15.71
N GLY A 87 3.04 -18.13 15.89
CA GLY A 87 4.21 -18.95 16.23
C GLY A 87 5.02 -19.57 15.09
N LYS A 88 5.03 -19.01 13.87
CA LYS A 88 5.80 -19.60 12.74
C LYS A 88 6.78 -18.72 11.97
N ASN A 89 6.97 -17.44 12.28
CA ASN A 89 7.89 -16.59 11.52
C ASN A 89 8.81 -15.74 12.42
N THR A 90 10.06 -16.18 12.54
CA THR A 90 11.19 -15.44 13.13
C THR A 90 11.83 -14.42 12.15
N ALA A 91 11.28 -14.28 10.94
CA ALA A 91 11.77 -13.30 9.98
C ALA A 91 11.41 -11.86 10.42
N GLY A 92 12.35 -10.94 10.24
CA GLY A 92 12.22 -9.53 10.62
C GLY A 92 10.93 -8.87 10.09
N CYS A 93 10.45 -7.86 10.80
CA CYS A 93 9.32 -7.06 10.35
C CYS A 93 9.65 -6.41 8.99
N ASN A 94 8.95 -6.81 7.94
CA ASN A 94 9.15 -6.27 6.61
C ASN A 94 8.26 -5.02 6.44
N LYS A 95 8.73 -3.91 7.01
CA LYS A 95 8.01 -2.63 7.02
C LYS A 95 7.70 -2.12 5.61
N GLU A 96 8.66 -2.23 4.70
CA GLU A 96 8.48 -1.87 3.29
C GLU A 96 7.37 -2.71 2.65
N GLY A 97 7.35 -4.02 2.93
CA GLY A 97 6.25 -4.89 2.52
C GLY A 97 4.90 -4.39 3.05
N MET A 98 4.81 -4.03 4.33
CA MET A 98 3.56 -3.50 4.90
C MET A 98 3.12 -2.19 4.24
N VAL A 99 4.07 -1.31 3.88
CA VAL A 99 3.76 -0.09 3.13
C VAL A 99 3.21 -0.43 1.74
N LEU A 100 3.89 -1.30 0.97
CA LEU A 100 3.41 -1.72 -0.34
C LEU A 100 2.01 -2.35 -0.25
N HIS A 101 1.77 -3.19 0.76
CA HIS A 101 0.45 -3.77 1.02
C HIS A 101 -0.59 -2.71 1.42
N ALA A 102 -0.21 -1.64 2.12
CA ALA A 102 -1.10 -0.53 2.43
C ALA A 102 -1.54 0.22 1.17
N PHE A 103 -0.62 0.51 0.24
CA PHE A 103 -0.95 1.09 -1.07
C PHE A 103 -1.90 0.19 -1.87
N MET A 104 -1.62 -1.11 -1.94
CA MET A 104 -2.51 -2.08 -2.58
C MET A 104 -3.89 -2.14 -1.92
N THR A 105 -3.94 -2.09 -0.58
CA THR A 105 -5.19 -2.09 0.20
C THR A 105 -6.01 -0.85 -0.12
N MET A 106 -5.40 0.33 -0.16
CA MET A 106 -6.06 1.58 -0.52
C MET A 106 -6.61 1.54 -1.95
N ALA A 107 -5.85 1.01 -2.91
CA ALA A 107 -6.32 0.84 -4.29
C ALA A 107 -7.57 -0.06 -4.36
N GLN A 108 -7.53 -1.21 -3.68
CA GLN A 108 -8.65 -2.15 -3.64
C GLN A 108 -9.86 -1.55 -2.90
N MET A 109 -9.61 -0.84 -1.80
CA MET A 109 -10.64 -0.16 -1.02
C MET A 109 -11.35 0.94 -1.83
N LYS A 110 -10.62 1.71 -2.64
CA LYS A 110 -11.24 2.71 -3.53
C LYS A 110 -12.17 2.08 -4.59
N ARG A 111 -11.93 0.83 -4.99
CA ARG A 111 -12.80 0.08 -5.92
C ARG A 111 -14.01 -0.54 -5.24
N ALA A 112 -13.83 -1.06 -4.04
CA ALA A 112 -14.86 -1.77 -3.28
C ALA A 112 -14.84 -1.36 -1.80
N PRO A 113 -15.25 -0.12 -1.47
CA PRO A 113 -15.06 0.43 -0.12
C PRO A 113 -15.80 -0.36 0.97
N GLU A 114 -17.00 -0.86 0.68
CA GLU A 114 -17.84 -1.59 1.64
C GLU A 114 -17.16 -2.85 2.19
N GLU A 115 -16.43 -3.59 1.34
CA GLU A 115 -15.72 -4.81 1.75
C GLU A 115 -14.60 -4.50 2.76
N TYR A 116 -13.87 -3.40 2.54
CA TYR A 116 -12.75 -3.01 3.38
C TYR A 116 -13.22 -2.33 4.66
N ILE A 117 -14.24 -1.47 4.61
CA ILE A 117 -14.84 -0.89 5.82
C ILE A 117 -15.24 -2.00 6.79
N ARG A 118 -15.88 -3.05 6.29
CA ARG A 118 -16.22 -4.22 7.11
C ARG A 118 -14.99 -4.90 7.69
N LYS A 119 -13.93 -5.15 6.91
CA LYS A 119 -12.69 -5.76 7.42
C LYS A 119 -11.99 -4.93 8.50
N PHE A 120 -11.99 -3.60 8.36
CA PHE A 120 -11.41 -2.67 9.33
C PHE A 120 -12.29 -2.49 10.57
N THR A 121 -13.60 -2.76 10.45
CA THR A 121 -14.55 -2.72 11.57
C THR A 121 -14.60 -4.04 12.32
N ASP A 122 -14.59 -5.18 11.62
CA ASP A 122 -14.63 -6.54 12.19
C ASP A 122 -13.30 -6.90 12.88
N GLY A 123 -12.16 -6.35 12.42
CA GLY A 123 -10.83 -6.52 13.03
C GLY A 123 -10.62 -5.71 14.32
N ARG A 124 -11.36 -4.60 14.47
CA ARG A 124 -11.58 -4.00 15.79
C ARG A 124 -12.60 -4.89 16.47
N GLY A 125 -12.11 -5.93 17.16
CA GLY A 125 -12.96 -6.85 17.92
C GLY A 125 -14.06 -6.06 18.61
N MET A 126 -15.27 -6.61 18.61
CA MET A 126 -16.45 -6.02 19.25
C MET A 126 -16.20 -5.79 20.76
N ASP A 127 -15.41 -4.78 21.10
CA ASP A 127 -15.50 -4.03 22.35
C ASP A 127 -16.58 -2.95 22.12
N GLN A 128 -17.76 -3.40 21.71
CA GLN A 128 -18.98 -2.74 22.13
C GLN A 128 -19.24 -3.26 23.54
N THR A 129 -18.61 -2.63 24.53
CA THR A 129 -19.12 -2.69 25.89
C THR A 129 -20.55 -2.15 25.85
N MET A 130 -21.50 -3.06 26.05
CA MET A 130 -22.86 -2.73 26.48
C MET A 130 -22.81 -2.06 27.86
#